data_AF-A0A166DS52-F1
#
_entry.id   AF-A0A166DS52-F1
#
_cell.length_a   1.000
_cell.length_b   1.000
_cell.length_c   1.000
_cell.angle_alpha   90.00
_cell.angle_beta   90.00
_cell.angle_gamma   90.00
#
_symmetry.space_group_name_H-M   'P 1'
#
loop_
_entity.id
_entity.type
_entity.pdbx_description
1 polymer ?
#
loop_
_entity_poly.entity_id
_entity_poly.type
_entity_poly.pdbx_seq_one_letter_code
_entity_poly.pdbx_strand_id
1 'polypeptide(L)'
;MKANPKIISSIITLRAHHLICLQGYRGYGYDKNFKENLEKILNKLKEENVEVIITDSNDDICEYCPNLKKNLCHLGISSENSSYLHDPCDKEIEKSNEKIVKMDLAILKKTKIEKKKKYNVFDLFNIVNNKFMNIEDLKDICINCSWMEKCLWYKSRKR
;
A
#
# COMPACT_ATOMS: atom_id res chain seq x y z
N MET A 1 -17.91 -14.79 38.70
CA MET A 1 -17.82 -14.81 37.23
C MET A 1 -16.89 -13.68 36.83
N LYS A 2 -15.64 -13.98 36.43
CA LYS A 2 -14.70 -12.93 36.00
C LYS A 2 -15.08 -12.51 34.59
N ALA A 3 -15.35 -11.22 34.39
CA ALA A 3 -15.59 -10.66 33.06
C ALA A 3 -14.40 -11.01 32.16
N ASN A 4 -14.67 -11.70 31.06
CA ASN A 4 -13.70 -11.97 30.02
C ASN A 4 -13.30 -10.60 29.43
N PRO A 5 -12.02 -10.17 29.48
CA PRO A 5 -11.64 -8.88 28.94
C PRO A 5 -11.99 -8.89 27.46
N LYS A 6 -12.87 -7.97 27.03
CA LYS A 6 -13.12 -7.67 25.62
C LYS A 6 -11.76 -7.39 25.00
N ILE A 7 -11.23 -8.35 24.24
CA ILE A 7 -10.04 -8.14 23.43
C ILE A 7 -10.42 -7.02 22.45
N ILE A 8 -9.84 -5.84 22.63
CA ILE A 8 -10.06 -4.71 21.73
C ILE A 8 -9.37 -5.09 20.42
N SER A 9 -10.12 -5.40 19.37
CA SER A 9 -9.53 -5.60 18.04
C SER A 9 -8.97 -4.26 17.56
N SER A 10 -7.70 -4.24 17.17
CA SER A 10 -7.11 -3.06 16.55
C SER A 10 -7.41 -3.10 15.05
N ILE A 11 -7.82 -1.97 14.46
CA ILE A 11 -8.16 -1.88 13.05
C ILE A 11 -7.06 -1.12 12.34
N ILE A 12 -6.53 -1.68 11.25
CA ILE A 12 -5.57 -1.05 10.36
C ILE A 12 -6.26 -0.78 9.02
N THR A 13 -6.13 0.44 8.51
CA THR A 13 -6.55 0.77 7.15
C THR A 13 -5.37 0.58 6.21
N LEU A 14 -5.58 -0.13 5.10
CA LEU A 14 -4.58 -0.33 4.06
C LEU A 14 -5.10 0.03 2.66
N ARG A 15 -4.25 0.67 1.86
CA ARG A 15 -4.45 0.83 0.42
C ARG A 15 -4.43 -0.51 -0.27
N ALA A 16 -5.30 -0.69 -1.26
CA ALA A 16 -5.36 -1.93 -2.00
C ALA A 16 -4.00 -2.31 -2.62
N HIS A 17 -3.22 -1.36 -3.13
CA HIS A 17 -1.89 -1.65 -3.66
C HIS A 17 -0.83 -2.01 -2.61
N HIS A 18 -0.98 -1.56 -1.36
CA HIS A 18 -0.09 -1.96 -0.29
C HIS A 18 -0.19 -3.46 0.02
N LEU A 19 -1.31 -4.14 -0.31
CA LEU A 19 -1.40 -5.60 -0.20
C LEU A 19 -0.34 -6.33 -1.03
N ILE A 20 0.10 -5.74 -2.14
CA ILE A 20 1.19 -6.27 -2.96
C ILE A 20 2.55 -5.78 -2.40
N CYS A 21 2.68 -4.49 -2.14
CA CYS A 21 3.94 -3.90 -1.68
C CYS A 21 4.45 -4.49 -0.36
N LEU A 22 3.57 -4.75 0.60
CA LEU A 22 3.91 -5.35 1.90
C LEU A 22 4.56 -6.73 1.75
N GLN A 23 4.05 -7.57 0.85
CA GLN A 23 4.59 -8.90 0.60
C GLN A 23 5.95 -8.85 -0.13
N GLY A 24 6.21 -7.75 -0.85
CA GLY A 24 7.45 -7.47 -1.54
C GLY A 24 8.49 -6.71 -0.70
N TYR A 25 8.15 -6.33 0.53
CA TYR A 25 8.98 -5.46 1.37
C TYR A 25 10.31 -6.11 1.77
N ARG A 26 11.39 -5.33 1.68
CA ARG A 26 12.77 -5.78 1.94
C ARG A 26 13.57 -4.84 2.85
N GLY A 27 12.88 -4.00 3.63
CA GLY A 27 13.54 -3.02 4.51
C GLY A 27 13.91 -1.69 3.83
N TYR A 28 13.40 -1.42 2.62
CA TYR A 28 13.59 -0.15 1.91
C TYR A 28 12.39 0.77 2.11
N GLY A 29 12.64 2.07 2.31
CA GLY A 29 11.60 3.09 2.45
C GLY A 29 12.11 4.43 1.90
N TYR A 30 11.21 5.40 1.80
CA TYR A 30 11.56 6.75 1.31
C TYR A 30 12.48 7.49 2.28
N ASP A 31 12.23 7.32 3.58
CA ASP A 31 13.06 7.83 4.66
C ASP A 31 12.96 6.90 5.89
N LYS A 32 13.65 7.27 6.97
CA LYS A 32 13.70 6.51 8.21
C LYS A 32 12.33 6.42 8.89
N ASN A 33 11.57 7.50 8.97
CA ASN A 33 10.28 7.54 9.68
C ASN A 33 9.23 6.69 8.98
N PHE A 34 9.16 6.81 7.64
CA PHE A 34 8.31 5.96 6.81
C PHE A 34 8.64 4.48 7.01
N LYS A 35 9.95 4.14 7.00
CA LYS A 35 10.41 2.77 7.19
C LYS A 35 9.98 2.21 8.55
N GLU A 36 10.22 2.96 9.62
CA GLU A 36 9.85 2.55 10.98
C GLU A 36 8.34 2.35 11.14
N ASN A 37 7.52 3.24 10.56
CA ASN A 37 6.07 3.07 10.55
C ASN A 37 5.63 1.82 9.78
N LEU A 38 6.21 1.59 8.61
CA LEU A 38 5.91 0.42 7.79
C LEU A 38 6.27 -0.89 8.52
N GLU A 39 7.43 -0.96 9.18
CA GLU A 39 7.83 -2.11 9.99
C GLU A 39 6.91 -2.32 11.21
N LYS A 40 6.50 -1.23 11.87
CA LYS A 40 5.51 -1.27 12.95
C LYS A 40 4.17 -1.84 12.47
N ILE A 41 3.66 -1.38 11.33
CA ILE A 41 2.42 -1.89 10.74
C ILE A 41 2.56 -3.35 10.35
N LEU A 42 3.65 -3.74 9.69
CA LEU A 42 3.94 -5.14 9.35
C LEU A 42 3.96 -6.06 10.57
N ASN A 43 4.50 -5.59 11.69
CA ASN A 43 4.50 -6.37 12.93
C ASN A 43 3.11 -6.50 13.53
N LYS A 44 2.33 -5.41 13.57
CA LYS A 44 0.94 -5.44 14.02
C LYS A 44 0.08 -6.39 13.20
N LEU A 45 0.22 -6.37 11.87
CA LEU A 45 -0.56 -7.23 10.97
C LEU A 45 -0.36 -8.73 11.23
N LYS A 46 0.70 -9.14 11.94
CA LYS A 46 0.93 -10.54 12.32
C LYS A 46 0.18 -10.96 13.59
N GLU A 47 -0.36 -10.01 14.35
CA GLU A 47 -1.10 -10.29 15.58
C GLU A 47 -2.52 -10.81 15.25
N GLU A 48 -3.02 -11.75 16.05
CA GLU A 48 -4.29 -12.44 15.79
C GLU A 48 -5.53 -11.53 15.90
N ASN A 49 -5.43 -10.41 16.61
CA ASN A 49 -6.55 -9.51 16.93
C ASN A 49 -6.55 -8.23 16.08
N VAL A 50 -5.94 -8.28 14.89
CA VAL A 50 -5.87 -7.15 13.98
C VAL A 50 -6.78 -7.38 12.78
N GLU A 51 -7.68 -6.42 12.57
CA GLU A 51 -8.58 -6.39 11.42
C GLU A 51 -8.07 -5.35 10.42
N VAL A 52 -8.20 -5.65 9.13
CA VAL A 52 -7.80 -4.76 8.04
C VAL A 52 -9.03 -4.26 7.30
N ILE A 53 -9.10 -2.95 7.07
CA ILE A 53 -10.05 -2.32 6.15
C ILE A 53 -9.30 -1.84 4.91
N ILE A 54 -9.83 -2.15 3.72
CA ILE A 54 -9.23 -1.72 2.46
C ILE A 54 -9.82 -0.39 1.98
N THR A 55 -8.93 0.49 1.51
CA THR A 55 -9.23 1.81 0.95
C THR A 55 -8.50 2.04 -0.39
N ASP A 56 -8.95 3.04 -1.14
CA ASP A 56 -8.30 3.61 -2.32
C ASP A 56 -7.74 5.03 -2.08
N SER A 57 -7.69 5.47 -0.82
CA SER A 57 -7.07 6.74 -0.37
C SER A 57 -5.85 6.49 0.52
N ASN A 58 -5.13 7.53 0.95
CA ASN A 58 -4.08 7.42 1.97
C ASN A 58 -4.52 6.57 3.20
N ASP A 59 -3.59 5.81 3.75
CA ASP A 59 -3.84 4.82 4.79
C ASP A 59 -2.85 4.95 5.96
N ASP A 60 -2.84 3.96 6.86
CA ASP A 60 -1.99 4.01 8.05
C ASP A 60 -0.49 3.95 7.72
N ILE A 61 -0.11 3.35 6.58
CA ILE A 61 1.28 3.34 6.10
C ILE A 61 1.68 4.76 5.66
N CYS A 62 0.75 5.53 5.08
CA CYS A 62 1.00 6.87 4.59
C CYS A 62 1.25 7.92 5.68
N GLU A 63 0.97 7.65 6.97
CA GLU A 63 1.07 8.63 8.07
C GLU A 63 2.40 9.39 8.12
N TYR A 64 3.52 8.69 7.84
CA TYR A 64 4.87 9.25 7.82
C TYR A 64 5.47 9.28 6.41
N CYS A 65 4.64 9.23 5.37
CA CYS A 65 5.14 9.21 4.00
C CYS A 65 5.54 10.62 3.54
N PRO A 66 6.78 10.85 3.08
CA PRO A 66 7.20 12.16 2.56
C PRO A 66 6.45 12.54 1.28
N ASN A 67 5.85 11.55 0.61
CA ASN A 67 5.02 11.74 -0.58
C ASN A 67 3.55 12.07 -0.26
N LEU A 68 3.17 12.25 1.02
CA LEU A 68 1.82 12.65 1.40
C LEU A 68 1.72 14.17 1.55
N LYS A 69 0.91 14.83 0.72
CA LYS A 69 0.63 16.27 0.81
C LYS A 69 -0.86 16.52 0.60
N LYS A 70 -1.51 17.28 1.49
CA LYS A 70 -2.96 17.55 1.45
C LYS A 70 -3.82 16.27 1.34
N ASN A 71 -3.44 15.20 2.05
CA ASN A 71 -4.05 13.85 1.97
C ASN A 71 -3.95 13.16 0.60
N LEU A 72 -3.13 13.68 -0.32
CA LEU A 72 -2.92 13.11 -1.64
C LEU A 72 -1.48 12.60 -1.77
N CYS A 73 -1.31 11.49 -2.47
CA CYS A 73 0.00 10.94 -2.78
C CYS A 73 0.59 11.65 -4.01
N HIS A 74 1.73 12.30 -3.84
CA HIS A 74 2.44 13.01 -4.93
C HIS A 74 3.64 12.21 -5.48
N LEU A 75 3.74 10.91 -5.15
CA LEU A 75 4.83 10.05 -5.57
C LEU A 75 5.13 10.16 -7.08
N GLY A 76 6.41 10.29 -7.44
CA GLY A 76 6.84 10.42 -8.83
C GLY A 76 6.84 11.86 -9.37
N ILE A 77 6.56 12.85 -8.53
CA ILE A 77 6.78 14.27 -8.82
C ILE A 77 8.14 14.75 -8.25
N SER A 78 9.09 13.84 -7.99
CA SER A 78 10.36 14.23 -7.38
C SER A 78 11.08 15.30 -8.23
N SER A 79 11.63 16.28 -7.52
CA SER A 79 12.42 17.41 -8.04
C SER A 79 13.64 17.01 -8.86
N GLU A 80 13.98 15.71 -8.89
CA GLU A 80 15.12 15.15 -9.63
C GLU A 80 14.80 14.92 -11.12
N ASN A 81 13.51 14.74 -11.47
CA ASN A 81 13.06 14.50 -12.84
C ASN A 81 12.07 15.57 -13.34
N SER A 82 11.75 16.56 -12.50
CA SER A 82 11.08 17.79 -12.95
C SER A 82 12.16 18.76 -13.39
N SER A 83 12.06 19.29 -14.61
CA SER A 83 12.92 20.38 -15.09
C SER A 83 12.73 21.69 -14.32
N TYR A 84 12.00 21.69 -13.19
CA TYR A 84 11.66 22.87 -12.46
C TYR A 84 11.91 22.72 -10.95
N LEU A 85 12.61 23.72 -10.40
CA LEU A 85 12.83 24.00 -8.99
C LEU A 85 11.58 24.61 -8.31
N HIS A 86 10.37 24.09 -8.56
CA HIS A 86 9.16 24.57 -7.86
C HIS A 86 8.49 23.45 -7.07
N ASP A 87 7.93 23.82 -5.91
CA ASP A 87 7.01 22.96 -5.19
C ASP A 87 5.84 22.59 -6.11
N PRO A 88 5.47 21.30 -6.20
CA PRO A 88 4.40 20.88 -7.10
C PRO A 88 3.10 21.59 -6.77
N CYS A 89 2.42 22.06 -7.82
CA CYS A 89 1.13 22.72 -7.68
C CYS A 89 0.02 21.70 -7.37
N ASP A 90 -1.13 22.19 -6.91
CA ASP A 90 -2.26 21.33 -6.50
C ASP A 90 -2.71 20.39 -7.64
N LYS A 91 -2.73 20.90 -8.88
CA LYS A 91 -3.10 20.10 -10.07
C LYS A 91 -2.12 18.95 -10.34
N GLU A 92 -0.83 19.14 -10.06
CA GLU A 92 0.16 18.08 -10.23
C GLU A 92 0.00 17.00 -9.18
N ILE A 93 -0.18 17.41 -7.91
CA ILE A 93 -0.44 16.52 -6.79
C ILE A 93 -1.69 15.67 -7.05
N GLU A 94 -2.79 16.30 -7.48
CA GLU A 94 -4.03 15.60 -7.86
C GLU A 94 -3.79 14.58 -8.96
N LYS A 95 -3.14 14.98 -10.06
CA LYS A 95 -2.84 14.11 -11.20
C LYS A 95 -1.93 12.94 -10.82
N SER A 96 -1.00 13.13 -9.89
CA SER A 96 -0.16 12.04 -9.39
C SER A 96 -0.98 11.08 -8.52
N ASN A 97 -1.77 11.60 -7.61
CA ASN A 97 -2.62 10.79 -6.75
C ASN A 97 -3.62 9.96 -7.55
N GLU A 98 -4.21 10.50 -8.61
CA GLU A 98 -5.08 9.76 -9.53
C GLU A 98 -4.42 8.49 -10.09
N LYS A 99 -3.11 8.52 -10.37
CA LYS A 99 -2.38 7.33 -10.85
C LYS A 99 -2.31 6.26 -9.76
N ILE A 100 -2.04 6.66 -8.51
CA ILE A 100 -2.01 5.73 -7.38
C ILE A 100 -3.40 5.16 -7.10
N VAL A 101 -4.45 5.99 -7.16
CA VAL A 101 -5.85 5.53 -7.04
C VAL A 101 -6.18 4.52 -8.15
N LYS A 102 -5.73 4.73 -9.40
CA LYS A 102 -5.92 3.75 -10.48
C LYS A 102 -5.28 2.39 -10.17
N MET A 103 -4.10 2.37 -9.54
CA MET A 103 -3.47 1.13 -9.08
C MET A 103 -4.34 0.42 -8.04
N ASP A 104 -4.88 1.16 -7.07
CA ASP A 104 -5.78 0.61 -6.05
C ASP A 104 -7.04 0.00 -6.68
N LEU A 105 -7.68 0.75 -7.58
CA LEU A 105 -8.89 0.31 -8.27
C LEU A 105 -8.65 -0.92 -9.14
N ALA A 106 -7.49 -1.05 -9.79
CA ALA A 106 -7.13 -2.24 -10.55
C ALA A 106 -7.11 -3.50 -9.67
N ILE A 107 -6.56 -3.37 -8.46
CA ILE A 107 -6.50 -4.47 -7.48
C ILE A 107 -7.88 -4.80 -6.96
N LEU A 108 -8.66 -3.79 -6.52
CA LEU A 108 -10.02 -4.00 -6.03
C LEU A 108 -10.90 -4.67 -7.09
N LYS A 109 -10.85 -4.20 -8.34
CA LYS A 109 -11.62 -4.77 -9.46
C LYS A 109 -11.27 -6.24 -9.70
N LYS A 110 -9.98 -6.59 -9.69
CA LYS A 110 -9.54 -7.96 -9.99
C LYS A 110 -9.79 -8.93 -8.83
N THR A 111 -9.61 -8.46 -7.60
CA THR A 111 -9.76 -9.27 -6.38
C THR A 111 -11.20 -9.38 -5.91
N LYS A 112 -12.06 -8.42 -6.29
CA LYS A 112 -13.42 -8.24 -5.75
C LYS A 112 -13.43 -8.00 -4.22
N ILE A 113 -12.34 -7.45 -3.68
CA ILE A 113 -12.29 -7.01 -2.30
C ILE A 113 -13.19 -5.77 -2.15
N GLU A 114 -14.00 -5.77 -1.09
CA GLU A 114 -14.94 -4.71 -0.80
C GLU A 114 -14.30 -3.70 0.17
N LYS A 115 -14.43 -2.42 -0.15
CA LYS A 115 -14.01 -1.34 0.76
C LYS A 115 -14.89 -1.36 2.02
N LYS A 116 -14.34 -0.90 3.16
CA LYS A 116 -15.03 -0.81 4.47
C LYS A 116 -15.37 -2.15 5.14
N LYS A 117 -15.25 -3.28 4.44
CA LYS A 117 -15.32 -4.60 5.06
C LYS A 117 -14.03 -4.87 5.83
N LYS A 118 -14.17 -5.58 6.95
CA LYS A 118 -13.07 -6.01 7.80
C LYS A 118 -12.58 -7.39 7.35
N TYR A 119 -11.27 -7.55 7.31
CA TYR A 119 -10.61 -8.77 6.87
C TYR A 119 -9.48 -9.14 7.81
N ASN A 120 -9.14 -10.43 7.87
CA ASN A 120 -7.81 -10.84 8.30
C ASN A 120 -6.79 -10.57 7.18
N VAL A 121 -5.58 -10.13 7.52
CA VAL A 121 -4.55 -9.80 6.51
C VAL A 121 -4.12 -11.00 5.68
N PHE A 122 -4.09 -12.21 6.26
CA PHE A 122 -3.67 -13.42 5.56
C PHE A 122 -4.69 -13.80 4.48
N ASP A 123 -5.98 -13.61 4.73
CA ASP A 123 -7.03 -13.80 3.72
C ASP A 123 -6.84 -12.83 2.54
N LEU A 124 -6.53 -11.57 2.83
CA LEU A 124 -6.25 -10.56 1.80
C LEU A 124 -5.02 -10.94 0.96
N PHE A 125 -3.93 -11.38 1.60
CA PHE A 125 -2.74 -11.85 0.88
C PHE A 125 -3.03 -13.08 0.03
N ASN A 126 -3.82 -14.04 0.53
CA ASN A 126 -4.25 -15.21 -0.22
C ASN A 126 -5.07 -14.81 -1.47
N ILE A 127 -6.04 -13.91 -1.31
CA ILE A 127 -6.84 -13.39 -2.43
C ILE A 127 -5.94 -12.75 -3.49
N VAL A 128 -5.01 -11.88 -3.07
CA VAL A 128 -4.10 -11.18 -3.99
C VAL A 128 -3.18 -12.18 -4.70
N ASN A 129 -2.58 -13.12 -3.96
CA ASN A 129 -1.67 -14.13 -4.53
C ASN A 129 -2.36 -15.05 -5.55
N ASN A 130 -3.64 -15.38 -5.33
CA ASN A 130 -4.43 -16.21 -6.25
C ASN A 130 -4.93 -15.45 -7.48
N LYS A 131 -4.96 -14.11 -7.45
CA LYS A 131 -5.47 -13.27 -8.56
C LYS A 131 -4.38 -12.62 -9.39
N PHE A 132 -3.18 -12.45 -8.84
CA PHE A 132 -2.03 -11.84 -9.49
C PHE A 132 -0.90 -12.87 -9.61
N MET A 133 -1.01 -13.72 -10.63
CA MET A 133 -0.16 -14.91 -10.76
C MET A 133 1.01 -14.69 -11.73
N ASN A 134 0.90 -13.73 -12.66
CA ASN A 134 1.89 -13.47 -13.69
C ASN A 134 2.27 -11.99 -13.76
N ILE A 135 3.27 -11.68 -14.59
CA ILE A 135 3.81 -10.32 -14.72
C ILE A 135 2.87 -9.39 -15.47
N GLU A 136 2.07 -9.91 -16.40
CA GLU A 136 1.06 -9.15 -17.16
C GLU A 136 0.06 -8.48 -16.22
N ASP A 137 -0.31 -9.19 -15.15
CA ASP A 137 -1.22 -8.70 -14.13
C ASP A 137 -0.69 -7.49 -13.36
N LEU A 138 0.63 -7.24 -13.40
CA LEU A 138 1.32 -6.23 -12.62
C LEU A 138 1.71 -5.00 -13.44
N LYS A 139 1.49 -5.03 -14.76
CA LYS A 139 1.86 -3.94 -15.68
C LYS A 139 1.29 -2.60 -15.26
N ASP A 140 0.05 -2.56 -14.76
CA ASP A 140 -0.60 -1.31 -14.35
C ASP A 140 -0.47 -1.00 -12.86
N ILE A 141 0.27 -1.81 -12.11
CA ILE A 141 0.44 -1.68 -10.65
C ILE A 141 1.89 -1.30 -10.31
N CYS A 142 2.87 -1.97 -10.90
CA CYS A 142 4.28 -1.82 -10.49
C CYS A 142 5.11 -0.88 -11.40
N ILE A 143 4.51 -0.30 -12.44
CA ILE A 143 5.22 0.28 -13.60
C ILE A 143 6.28 1.34 -13.27
N ASN A 144 6.11 2.09 -12.19
CA ASN A 144 7.03 3.14 -11.74
C ASN A 144 7.50 2.94 -10.29
N CYS A 145 7.50 1.70 -9.81
CA CYS A 145 7.93 1.41 -8.44
C CYS A 145 9.46 1.44 -8.34
N SER A 146 10.00 2.34 -7.50
CA SER A 146 11.44 2.49 -7.25
C SER A 146 12.11 1.21 -6.73
N TRP A 147 11.33 0.28 -6.16
CA TRP A 147 11.83 -0.97 -5.58
C TRP A 147 11.46 -2.21 -6.39
N MET A 148 10.91 -2.06 -7.60
CA MET A 148 10.46 -3.17 -8.44
C MET A 148 11.54 -4.26 -8.61
N GLU A 149 12.78 -3.86 -8.91
CA GLU A 149 13.90 -4.80 -9.09
C GLU A 149 14.40 -5.45 -7.79
N LYS A 150 13.96 -4.97 -6.62
CA LYS A 150 14.28 -5.56 -5.31
C LYS A 150 13.10 -6.35 -4.72
N CYS A 151 11.92 -6.21 -5.29
CA CYS A 151 10.68 -6.84 -4.82
C CYS A 151 10.68 -8.34 -5.16
N LEU A 152 10.84 -9.19 -4.14
CA LEU A 152 10.83 -10.66 -4.33
C LEU A 152 9.45 -11.16 -4.77
N TRP A 153 8.38 -10.49 -4.30
CA TRP A 153 7.03 -10.82 -4.70
C TRP A 153 6.84 -10.60 -6.21
N TYR A 154 7.25 -9.45 -6.74
CA TYR A 154 7.23 -9.17 -8.18
C TYR A 154 8.09 -10.17 -8.95
N LYS A 155 9.32 -10.42 -8.48
CA LYS A 155 10.26 -11.36 -9.12
C LYS A 155 9.72 -12.78 -9.21
N SER A 156 8.93 -13.26 -8.24
CA SER A 156 8.39 -14.61 -8.29
C SER A 156 7.28 -14.80 -9.36
N ARG A 157 6.79 -13.72 -9.98
CA ARG A 157 5.78 -13.73 -11.06
C ARG A 157 6.39 -13.57 -12.46
N LYS A 158 7.71 -13.43 -12.58
CA LYS A 158 8.44 -13.41 -13.86
C LYS A 158 8.69 -14.82 -14.44
N ARG A 159 8.06 -15.86 -13.90
CA ARG A 159 8.29 -17.27 -14.29
C ARG A 159 7.40 -17.69 -15.45
#